data_AF-X1Q0N1-F1
#
_entry.id   AF-X1Q0N1-F1
#
_cell.length_a   1.000
_cell.length_b   1.000
_cell.length_c   1.000
_cell.angle_alpha   90.00
_cell.angle_beta   90.00
_cell.angle_gamma   90.00
#
_symmetry.space_group_name_H-M   'P 1'
#
loop_
_entity.id
_entity.type
_entity.pdbx_description
1 polymer ?
#
loop_
_entity_poly.entity_id
_entity_poly.type
_entity_poly.pdbx_seq_one_letter_code
_entity_poly.pdbx_strand_id
1 'polypeptide(L)'
;MAWIALIPLFYVLGEVRRPWQGGVVGLIYGMVFFGLFFYYISQYGVLPLVLLALFQGFFFAVFGWLAVYLRAVRSLLLRAAALAAAWVLIEYIRSHIGALAVNFGDIAYSQYEMLSLLQIASVLGSR
;
A
#
# COMPACT_ATOMS: atom_id res chain seq x y z
N MET A 1 -12.30 7.40 4.87
CA MET A 1 -11.05 8.16 5.14
C MET A 1 -9.81 7.58 4.47
N ALA A 2 -9.74 6.27 4.18
CA ALA A 2 -8.52 5.63 3.67
C ALA A 2 -8.04 6.14 2.28
N TRP A 3 -8.95 6.57 1.40
CA TRP A 3 -8.59 7.22 0.12
C TRP A 3 -7.79 8.51 0.30
N ILE A 4 -8.05 9.25 1.39
CA ILE A 4 -7.34 10.51 1.68
C ILE A 4 -5.90 10.22 2.09
N ALA A 5 -5.66 9.13 2.83
CA ALA A 5 -4.32 8.73 3.24
C ALA A 5 -3.39 8.45 2.04
N LEU A 6 -3.94 7.98 0.92
CA LEU A 6 -3.17 7.71 -0.30
C LEU A 6 -2.83 8.97 -1.12
N ILE A 7 -3.51 10.10 -0.91
CA ILE A 7 -3.31 11.33 -1.70
C ILE A 7 -1.86 11.84 -1.59
N PRO A 8 -1.26 11.99 -0.39
CA PRO A 8 0.13 12.39 -0.25
C PRO A 8 1.10 11.46 -0.97
N LEU A 9 0.87 10.14 -0.90
CA LEU A 9 1.71 9.15 -1.58
C LEU A 9 1.70 9.36 -3.10
N PHE A 10 0.51 9.41 -3.70
CA PHE A 10 0.39 9.60 -5.15
C PHE A 10 0.87 10.98 -5.62
N TYR A 11 0.66 12.02 -4.81
CA TYR A 11 1.16 13.36 -5.11
C TYR A 11 2.69 13.40 -5.13
N VAL A 12 3.37 12.83 -4.14
CA VAL A 12 4.85 12.84 -4.11
C VAL A 12 5.43 11.88 -5.17
N LEU A 13 4.81 10.73 -5.39
CA LEU A 13 5.14 9.86 -6.53
C LEU A 13 4.92 10.58 -7.88
N GLY A 14 4.06 11.61 -7.88
CA GLY A 14 3.86 12.67 -8.89
C GLY A 14 5.15 13.30 -9.40
N GLU A 15 6.04 13.63 -8.48
CA GLU A 15 7.15 14.58 -8.67
C GLU A 15 8.51 13.88 -8.82
N VAL A 16 8.64 12.66 -8.28
CA VAL A 16 9.90 11.91 -8.34
C VAL A 16 10.20 11.43 -9.76
N ARG A 17 11.50 11.43 -10.10
CA ARG A 17 11.98 11.11 -11.46
C ARG A 17 12.59 9.72 -11.57
N ARG A 18 13.18 9.21 -10.49
CA ARG A 18 13.92 7.94 -10.48
C ARG A 18 13.16 6.88 -9.67
N PRO A 19 13.08 5.62 -10.14
CA PRO A 19 12.36 4.56 -9.43
C PRO A 19 12.78 4.37 -7.97
N TRP A 20 14.08 4.47 -7.66
CA TRP A 20 14.55 4.37 -6.27
C TRP A 20 13.99 5.47 -5.36
N GLN A 21 13.75 6.68 -5.88
CA GLN A 21 13.12 7.77 -5.13
C GLN A 21 11.67 7.40 -4.80
N GLY A 22 10.96 6.80 -5.76
CA GLY A 22 9.64 6.24 -5.52
C GLY A 22 9.64 5.17 -4.44
N GLY A 23 10.66 4.31 -4.45
CA GLY A 23 10.86 3.31 -3.39
C GLY A 23 11.10 3.92 -2.01
N VAL A 24 11.93 4.95 -1.89
CA VAL A 24 12.17 5.66 -0.63
C VAL A 24 10.90 6.34 -0.12
N VAL A 25 10.16 7.03 -1.01
CA VAL A 25 8.88 7.67 -0.66
C VAL A 25 7.88 6.63 -0.18
N GLY A 26 7.76 5.50 -0.89
CA GLY A 26 6.91 4.39 -0.50
C GLY A 26 7.29 3.80 0.86
N LEU A 27 8.59 3.61 1.11
CA LEU A 27 9.09 3.10 2.40
C LEU A 27 8.72 4.04 3.56
N ILE A 28 8.99 5.33 3.42
CA ILE A 28 8.68 6.34 4.45
C ILE A 28 7.18 6.37 4.70
N TYR A 29 6.37 6.42 3.63
CA TYR A 29 4.92 6.42 3.75
C TYR A 29 4.41 5.18 4.49
N GLY A 30 4.86 3.99 4.07
CA GLY A 30 4.45 2.73 4.69
C GLY A 30 4.88 2.62 6.14
N MET A 31 6.11 3.05 6.48
CA MET A 31 6.59 3.07 7.86
C MET A 31 5.77 4.01 8.75
N VAL A 32 5.43 5.20 8.26
CA VAL A 32 4.59 6.15 9.01
C VAL A 32 3.18 5.58 9.17
N PHE A 33 2.58 5.07 8.09
CA PHE A 33 1.24 4.49 8.13
C PHE A 33 1.15 3.32 9.11
N PHE A 34 2.02 2.31 8.95
CA PHE A 34 1.99 1.12 9.80
C PHE A 34 2.56 1.37 11.20
N GLY A 35 3.48 2.31 11.36
CA GLY A 35 3.96 2.73 12.68
C GLY A 35 2.86 3.38 13.51
N LEU A 36 2.00 4.20 12.89
CA LEU A 36 0.82 4.77 13.55
C LEU A 36 -0.27 3.70 13.75
N PHE A 37 -0.55 2.88 12.73
CA PHE A 37 -1.58 1.85 12.79
C PHE A 37 -1.29 0.78 13.86
N PHE A 38 -0.04 0.32 13.96
CA PHE A 38 0.40 -0.67 14.94
C PHE A 38 1.02 -0.03 16.20
N TYR A 39 0.78 1.25 16.47
CA TYR A 39 1.39 1.94 17.61
C TYR A 39 1.19 1.21 18.95
N TYR A 40 0.08 0.49 19.12
CA TYR A 40 -0.19 -0.33 20.30
C TYR A 40 0.88 -1.40 20.58
N ILE A 41 1.63 -1.86 19.57
CA ILE A 41 2.75 -2.80 19.72
C ILE A 41 3.89 -2.20 20.54
N SER A 42 3.98 -0.87 20.65
CA SER A 42 4.99 -0.20 21.48
C SER A 42 4.98 -0.64 22.95
N GLN A 43 3.85 -1.15 23.45
CA GLN A 43 3.74 -1.73 24.80
C GLN A 43 4.64 -2.96 25.00
N TYR A 44 4.99 -3.66 23.93
CA TYR A 44 5.91 -4.81 23.92
C TYR A 44 7.34 -4.42 23.53
N GLY A 45 7.60 -3.12 23.32
CA GLY A 45 8.89 -2.57 22.95
C GLY A 45 8.85 -1.82 21.62
N VAL A 46 9.75 -0.83 21.50
CA VAL A 46 9.88 -0.01 20.28
C VAL A 46 10.49 -0.81 19.13
N LEU A 47 11.42 -1.73 19.42
CA LEU A 47 12.09 -2.53 18.39
C LEU A 47 11.10 -3.40 17.57
N PRO A 48 10.19 -4.18 18.19
CA PRO A 48 9.14 -4.88 17.47
C PRO A 48 8.28 -3.97 16.58
N LEU A 49 7.88 -2.80 17.08
CA LEU A 49 7.10 -1.82 16.31
C LEU A 49 7.87 -1.34 15.07
N VAL A 50 9.13 -0.95 15.24
CA VAL A 50 9.97 -0.45 14.14
C VAL A 50 10.22 -1.56 13.10
N LEU A 51 10.53 -2.78 13.53
CA LEU A 51 10.74 -3.91 12.61
C LEU A 51 9.46 -4.26 11.85
N LEU A 52 8.30 -4.26 12.52
CA LEU A 52 7.02 -4.49 11.87
C LEU A 52 6.70 -3.39 10.86
N ALA A 53 6.85 -2.12 11.24
CA ALA A 53 6.61 -0.99 10.35
C ALA A 53 7.58 -0.97 9.16
N LEU A 54 8.85 -1.34 9.36
CA LEU A 54 9.84 -1.46 8.30
C LEU A 54 9.50 -2.59 7.33
N PHE A 55 9.14 -3.77 7.86
CA PHE A 55 8.74 -4.92 7.06
C PHE A 55 7.49 -4.62 6.23
N GLN A 56 6.46 -4.02 6.84
CA GLN A 56 5.26 -3.63 6.11
C GLN A 56 5.54 -2.47 5.12
N GLY A 57 6.39 -1.52 5.51
CA GLY A 57 6.82 -0.42 4.65
C GLY A 57 7.60 -0.86 3.41
N PHE A 58 8.28 -2.01 3.46
CA PHE A 58 8.97 -2.58 2.29
C PHE A 58 8.00 -2.86 1.13
N PHE A 59 6.78 -3.34 1.40
CA PHE A 59 5.77 -3.56 0.37
C PHE A 59 5.37 -2.24 -0.32
N PHE A 60 5.24 -1.17 0.46
CA PHE A 60 4.98 0.17 -0.08
C PHE A 60 6.19 0.73 -0.84
N ALA A 61 7.42 0.39 -0.44
CA ALA A 61 8.62 0.72 -1.19
C ALA A 61 8.63 0.05 -2.57
N VAL A 62 8.29 -1.25 -2.65
CA VAL A 62 8.15 -1.96 -3.92
C VAL A 62 7.05 -1.32 -4.77
N PHE A 63 5.91 -0.95 -4.18
CA PHE A 63 4.84 -0.26 -4.89
C PHE A 63 5.30 1.09 -5.45
N GLY A 64 5.96 1.92 -4.63
CA GLY A 64 6.46 3.23 -5.05
C GLY A 64 7.50 3.12 -6.17
N TRP A 65 8.37 2.12 -6.13
CA TRP A 65 9.32 1.82 -7.20
C TRP A 65 8.61 1.45 -8.51
N LEU A 66 7.65 0.51 -8.44
CA LEU A 66 6.84 0.09 -9.59
C LEU A 66 6.02 1.26 -10.14
N ALA A 67 5.42 2.07 -9.27
CA ALA A 67 4.59 3.19 -9.67
C ALA A 67 5.36 4.21 -10.52
N VAL A 68 6.62 4.48 -10.15
CA VAL A 68 7.49 5.36 -10.94
C VAL A 68 7.97 4.68 -12.22
N TYR A 69 8.29 3.38 -12.19
CA TYR A 69 8.68 2.62 -13.38
C TYR A 69 7.55 2.58 -14.44
N LEU A 70 6.32 2.33 -14.01
CA LEU A 70 5.13 2.23 -14.85
C LEU A 70 4.69 3.58 -15.46
N ARG A 71 5.31 4.70 -15.07
CA ARG A 71 5.08 6.01 -15.71
C ARG A 71 5.48 6.05 -17.19
N ALA A 72 6.43 5.20 -17.58
CA ALA A 72 6.85 5.08 -18.98
C ALA A 72 5.72 4.57 -19.90
N VAL A 73 4.67 3.97 -19.35
CA VAL A 73 3.47 3.55 -20.09
C VAL A 73 2.71 4.80 -20.58
N ARG A 74 2.66 4.99 -21.90
CA ARG A 74 2.07 6.20 -22.53
C ARG A 74 0.54 6.24 -22.43
N SER A 75 -0.11 5.08 -22.52
CA SER A 75 -1.57 4.99 -22.43
C SER A 75 -2.03 5.19 -20.98
N LEU A 76 -2.90 6.19 -20.76
CA LEU A 76 -3.44 6.49 -19.43
C LEU A 76 -4.20 5.29 -18.84
N LEU A 77 -5.02 4.62 -19.66
CA LEU A 77 -5.81 3.46 -19.23
C LEU A 77 -4.91 2.29 -18.85
N LEU A 78 -3.92 1.96 -19.69
CA LEU A 78 -2.99 0.87 -19.40
C LEU A 78 -2.13 1.18 -18.17
N ARG A 79 -1.74 2.43 -17.98
CA ARG A 79 -0.99 2.86 -16.81
C ARG A 79 -1.84 2.74 -15.54
N ALA A 80 -3.08 3.20 -15.57
CA ALA A 80 -3.99 3.09 -14.44
C ALA A 80 -4.26 1.62 -14.09
N ALA A 81 -4.52 0.77 -15.09
CA ALA A 81 -4.71 -0.66 -14.91
C ALA A 81 -3.44 -1.34 -14.34
N ALA A 82 -2.26 -1.00 -14.83
CA ALA A 82 -1.00 -1.54 -14.35
C ALA A 82 -0.71 -1.12 -12.90
N LEU A 83 -1.01 0.14 -12.53
CA LEU A 83 -0.88 0.62 -11.15
C LEU A 83 -1.84 -0.09 -10.21
N ALA A 84 -3.10 -0.28 -10.63
CA ALA A 84 -4.09 -1.03 -9.86
C ALA A 84 -3.68 -2.49 -9.68
N ALA A 85 -3.21 -3.15 -10.75
CA ALA A 85 -2.72 -4.52 -10.69
C ALA A 85 -1.47 -4.65 -9.79
N ALA A 86 -0.54 -3.70 -9.87
CA ALA A 86 0.63 -3.66 -9.00
C ALA A 86 0.25 -3.50 -7.52
N TRP A 87 -0.73 -2.65 -7.22
CA TRP A 87 -1.26 -2.49 -5.86
C TRP A 87 -1.88 -3.79 -5.36
N VAL A 88 -2.79 -4.38 -6.13
CA VAL A 88 -3.45 -5.65 -5.77
C VAL A 88 -2.44 -6.77 -5.57
N LEU A 89 -1.45 -6.90 -6.45
CA LEU A 89 -0.41 -7.92 -6.33
C LEU A 89 0.40 -7.76 -5.04
N ILE A 90 0.77 -6.53 -4.68
CA ILE A 90 1.54 -6.25 -3.47
C ILE A 90 0.73 -6.56 -2.22
N GLU A 91 -0.53 -6.12 -2.17
CA GLU A 91 -1.44 -6.43 -1.07
C GLU A 91 -1.67 -7.95 -0.94
N TYR A 92 -1.85 -8.63 -2.08
CA TYR A 92 -1.99 -10.08 -2.10
C TYR A 92 -0.75 -10.78 -1.52
N ILE A 93 0.46 -10.41 -1.96
CA ILE A 93 1.70 -11.00 -1.42
C ILE A 93 1.85 -10.69 0.07
N ARG A 94 1.61 -9.44 0.48
CA ARG A 94 1.70 -8.99 1.89
C ARG A 94 0.76 -9.79 2.80
N SER A 95 -0.41 -10.15 2.30
CA SER A 95 -1.43 -10.91 3.00
C SER A 95 -1.26 -12.44 2.90
N HIS A 96 -0.37 -12.96 2.05
CA HIS A 96 -0.21 -14.39 1.78
C HIS A 96 1.23 -14.91 1.94
N ILE A 97 2.16 -14.14 2.50
CA ILE A 97 3.56 -14.55 2.75
C ILE A 97 3.73 -15.53 3.94
N GLY A 98 2.74 -16.41 4.16
CA GLY A 98 2.76 -17.44 5.20
C GLY A 98 2.72 -16.87 6.62
N ALA A 99 3.63 -17.31 7.49
CA ALA A 99 3.66 -16.92 8.90
C ALA A 99 3.95 -15.43 9.15
N LEU A 100 4.45 -14.71 8.14
CA LEU A 100 4.72 -13.28 8.19
C LEU A 100 3.57 -12.44 7.62
N ALA A 101 2.49 -13.08 7.17
CA ALA A 101 1.34 -12.39 6.63
C ALA A 101 0.68 -11.51 7.69
N VAL A 102 0.47 -10.25 7.36
CA VAL A 102 -0.30 -9.31 8.17
C VAL A 102 -1.38 -8.74 7.28
N ASN A 103 -2.61 -9.21 7.47
CA ASN A 103 -3.80 -8.83 6.71
C ASN A 103 -4.55 -7.62 7.30
N PHE A 104 -3.98 -6.97 8.33
CA PHE A 104 -4.53 -5.77 8.93
C PHE A 104 -4.01 -4.52 8.22
N GLY A 105 -4.83 -3.47 8.18
CA GLY A 105 -4.51 -2.20 7.51
C GLY A 105 -5.03 -2.08 6.06
N ASP A 106 -5.78 -3.08 5.60
CA ASP A 106 -6.39 -3.10 4.26
C ASP A 106 -7.40 -1.97 4.08
N ILE A 107 -7.13 -1.09 3.11
CA ILE A 107 -7.94 0.09 2.79
C ILE A 107 -9.36 -0.31 2.34
N ALA A 108 -9.51 -1.50 1.74
CA ALA A 108 -10.79 -2.04 1.30
C ALA A 108 -11.80 -2.21 2.45
N TYR A 109 -11.35 -2.59 3.65
CA TYR A 109 -12.25 -2.73 4.80
C TYR A 109 -12.85 -1.40 5.24
N SER A 110 -12.20 -0.27 4.98
CA SER A 110 -12.78 1.05 5.27
C SER A 110 -13.99 1.41 4.40
N GLN A 111 -14.27 0.62 3.36
CA GLN A 111 -15.36 0.82 2.41
C GLN A 111 -16.54 -0.13 2.66
N TYR A 112 -16.58 -0.83 3.81
CA TYR A 112 -17.62 -1.84 4.10
C TYR A 112 -19.05 -1.27 4.15
N GLU A 113 -19.23 0.04 4.31
CA GLU A 113 -20.55 0.68 4.32
C GLU A 113 -20.99 1.21 2.94
N MET A 114 -20.11 1.19 1.93
CA MET A 114 -20.45 1.63 0.58
C MET A 114 -21.05 0.48 -0.23
N LEU A 115 -22.37 0.44 -0.31
CA LEU A 115 -23.14 -0.63 -0.96
C LEU A 115 -22.69 -0.94 -2.40
N SER A 116 -22.35 0.09 -3.18
CA SER A 116 -21.88 -0.04 -4.56
C SER A 116 -20.50 -0.70 -4.67
N LEU A 117 -19.60 -0.47 -3.70
CA LEU A 117 -18.30 -1.16 -3.63
C LEU A 117 -18.45 -2.57 -3.05
N LEU A 118 -19.38 -2.77 -2.13
CA LEU A 118 -19.76 -4.08 -1.59
C LEU A 118 -20.28 -5.03 -2.66
N GLN A 119 -21.08 -4.53 -3.61
CA GLN A 119 -21.57 -5.33 -4.74
C GLN A 119 -20.42 -5.79 -5.65
N ILE A 120 -19.40 -4.95 -5.84
CA ILE A 120 -18.20 -5.34 -6.59
C ILE A 120 -17.40 -6.39 -5.80
N ALA A 121 -17.25 -6.20 -4.48
CA ALA A 121 -16.60 -7.16 -3.60
C ALA A 121 -17.33 -8.52 -3.53
N SER A 122 -18.67 -8.56 -3.68
CA SER A 122 -19.41 -9.83 -3.76
C SER A 122 -19.11 -10.64 -5.02
N VAL A 123 -18.62 -10.00 -6.08
CA VAL A 123 -18.27 -10.66 -7.35
C VAL A 123 -16.77 -10.94 -7.45
N LEU A 124 -15.93 -10.00 -6.98
CA LEU A 124 -14.47 -10.05 -7.14
C LEU A 124 -13.73 -10.46 -5.85
N GLY A 125 -14.44 -10.61 -4.73
CA GLY A 125 -13.85 -10.79 -3.41
C GLY A 125 -13.41 -9.47 -2.78
N SER A 126 -13.26 -9.46 -1.45
CA SER A 126 -12.73 -8.33 -0.67
C SER A 126 -11.27 -8.55 -0.23
N ARG A 127 -10.54 -9.44 -0.92
CA ARG A 127 -9.26 -10.00 -0.47
C ARG A 127 -8.22 -10.06 -1.57
#